data_AF-A0A1M6CZH6-F1
#
_entry.id   AF-A0A1M6CZH6-F1
#
_cell.length_a   1.000
_cell.length_b   1.000
_cell.length_c   1.000
_cell.angle_alpha   90.00
_cell.angle_beta   90.00
_cell.angle_gamma   90.00
#
_symmetry.space_group_name_H-M   'P 1'
#
loop_
_entity.id
_entity.type
_entity.pdbx_description
1 polymer ?
#
loop_
_entity_poly.entity_id
_entity_poly.type
_entity_poly.pdbx_seq_one_letter_code
_entity_poly.pdbx_strand_id
1 'polypeptide(L)' 'HESHALSQKHRKRIEEAFGWAKTVGGMAQTVYRRIERVRSRFILTMVANNLARLPRLLAA' A
#
# COMPACT_ATOMS: atom_id res chain seq x y z
N HIS A 1 -15.90 23.20 0.81
CA HIS A 1 -16.25 21.76 0.80
C HIS A 1 -15.30 20.97 1.72
N GLU A 2 -15.56 20.95 3.03
CA GLU A 2 -14.71 20.25 4.02
C GLU A 2 -14.76 18.72 3.87
N SER A 3 -15.92 18.17 3.53
CA SER A 3 -16.11 16.74 3.25
C SER A 3 -15.21 16.23 2.12
N HIS A 4 -14.99 17.04 1.09
CA HIS A 4 -14.08 16.71 -0.02
C HIS A 4 -12.63 16.66 0.46
N ALA A 5 -12.18 17.63 1.25
CA ALA A 5 -10.81 17.65 1.78
C ALA A 5 -10.50 16.44 2.67
N LEU A 6 -11.47 16.03 3.51
CA LEU A 6 -11.36 14.81 4.31
C LEU A 6 -11.27 13.55 3.44
N SER A 7 -12.09 13.45 2.39
CA SER A 7 -12.02 12.34 1.42
C SER A 7 -10.64 12.26 0.75
N GLN A 8 -10.08 13.39 0.29
CA GLN A 8 -8.75 13.43 -0.32
C GLN A 8 -7.65 12.92 0.62
N LYS A 9 -7.70 13.30 1.91
CA LYS A 9 -6.71 12.87 2.91
C LYS A 9 -6.73 11.35 3.14
N HIS A 10 -7.91 10.74 3.18
CA HIS A 10 -8.04 9.28 3.31
C HIS A 10 -7.61 8.55 2.06
N ARG A 11 -8.00 9.07 0.88
CA ARG A 11 -7.64 8.45 -0.40
C ARG A 11 -6.15 8.40 -0.61
N LYS A 12 -5.43 9.48 -0.27
CA LYS A 12 -3.96 9.53 -0.36
C LYS A 12 -3.30 8.40 0.43
N ARG A 13 -3.77 8.09 1.65
CA ARG A 13 -3.21 7.01 2.46
C ARG A 13 -3.36 5.62 1.82
N ILE A 14 -4.48 5.40 1.15
CA ILE A 14 -4.80 4.14 0.47
C ILE A 14 -4.03 4.05 -0.84
N GLU A 15 -4.14 5.07 -1.69
CA GLU A 15 -3.51 5.11 -3.02
C GLU A 15 -1.99 5.05 -2.95
N GLU A 16 -1.35 5.69 -1.97
CA GLU A 16 0.11 5.59 -1.78
C GLU A 16 0.57 4.16 -1.49
N ALA A 17 -0.15 3.43 -0.62
CA ALA A 17 0.19 2.05 -0.29
C ALA A 17 -0.01 1.12 -1.50
N PHE A 18 -1.11 1.29 -2.24
CA PHE A 18 -1.36 0.52 -3.47
C PHE A 18 -0.38 0.87 -4.60
N GLY A 19 -0.01 2.14 -4.74
CA GLY A 19 1.00 2.61 -5.68
C GLY A 19 2.36 1.97 -5.39
N TRP A 20 2.80 2.00 -4.14
CA TRP A 20 4.05 1.38 -3.71
C TRP A 20 4.06 -0.13 -3.92
N ALA A 21 2.94 -0.81 -3.62
CA ALA A 21 2.83 -2.25 -3.84
C ALA A 21 2.96 -2.64 -5.31
N LYS A 22 2.44 -1.81 -6.21
CA LYS A 22 2.55 -2.01 -7.66
C LYS A 22 3.98 -1.78 -8.16
N THR A 23 4.64 -0.70 -7.72
CA THR A 23 5.95 -0.27 -8.24
C THR A 23 7.13 -0.94 -7.55
N VAL A 24 7.12 -1.03 -6.22
CA VAL A 24 8.21 -1.60 -5.41
C VAL A 24 7.88 -3.03 -4.99
N GLY A 25 6.63 -3.29 -4.64
CA GLY A 25 6.17 -4.62 -4.19
C GLY A 25 6.01 -5.66 -5.31
N GLY A 26 6.11 -5.25 -6.59
CA GLY A 26 5.95 -6.13 -7.76
C GLY A 26 4.52 -6.64 -7.99
N MET A 27 3.51 -6.03 -7.35
CA MET A 27 2.11 -6.49 -7.46
C MET A 27 1.44 -6.14 -8.79
N ALA A 28 2.03 -5.25 -9.59
CA ALA A 28 1.51 -4.94 -10.93
C ALA A 28 1.68 -6.11 -11.92
N GLN A 29 2.71 -6.95 -11.72
CA GLN A 29 3.04 -8.09 -12.58
C GLN A 29 3.46 -9.30 -11.73
N THR A 30 2.52 -9.79 -10.92
CA THR A 30 2.79 -10.92 -10.02
C THR A 30 3.05 -12.21 -10.80
N VAL A 31 4.11 -12.94 -10.43
CA VAL A 31 4.45 -14.26 -11.01
C VAL A 31 3.73 -15.43 -10.30
N TYR A 32 3.02 -15.15 -9.21
CA TYR A 32 2.34 -16.17 -8.42
C TYR A 32 1.06 -16.65 -9.11
N ARG A 33 0.90 -17.97 -9.24
CA ARG A 33 -0.33 -18.60 -9.68
C ARG A 33 -1.18 -19.00 -8.47
N ARG A 34 -2.52 -18.89 -8.61
CA ARG A 34 -3.56 -19.11 -7.58
C ARG A 34 -3.75 -17.95 -6.60
N ILE A 35 -5.01 -17.70 -6.24
CA ILE A 35 -5.43 -16.57 -5.40
C ILE A 35 -4.78 -16.59 -4.01
N GLU A 36 -4.64 -17.77 -3.39
CA GLU A 36 -4.03 -17.89 -2.06
C GLU A 36 -2.57 -17.44 -2.04
N ARG A 37 -1.78 -17.77 -3.08
CA ARG A 37 -0.38 -17.33 -3.17
C ARG A 37 -0.26 -15.83 -3.40
N VAL A 38 -1.13 -15.28 -4.26
CA VAL A 38 -1.21 -13.83 -4.49
C VAL A 38 -1.61 -13.10 -3.20
N ARG A 39 -2.57 -13.64 -2.46
CA ARG A 39 -3.06 -13.09 -1.19
C ARG A 39 -1.96 -13.03 -0.13
N SER A 40 -1.25 -14.13 0.09
CA SER A 40 -0.14 -14.17 1.05
C SER A 40 0.96 -13.15 0.68
N ARG A 41 1.31 -13.05 -0.60
CA ARG A 41 2.29 -12.06 -1.06
C ARG A 41 1.79 -10.63 -0.90
N PHE A 42 0.53 -10.38 -1.19
CA PHE A 42 -0.08 -9.07 -1.05
C PHE A 42 -0.03 -8.61 0.42
N ILE A 43 -0.42 -9.46 1.37
CA ILE A 43 -0.37 -9.17 2.80
C ILE A 43 1.07 -8.84 3.22
N LEU A 44 2.04 -9.67 2.83
CA LEU A 44 3.45 -9.42 3.14
C LEU A 44 3.93 -8.07 2.58
N THR A 45 3.51 -7.72 1.36
CA THR A 45 3.85 -6.46 0.70
C THR A 45 3.25 -5.26 1.44
N MET A 46 2.00 -5.37 1.93
CA MET A 46 1.37 -4.32 2.74
C MET A 46 2.08 -4.12 4.08
N VAL A 47 2.47 -5.22 4.75
CA VAL A 47 3.25 -5.14 5.99
C VAL A 47 4.59 -4.45 5.75
N ALA A 48 5.30 -4.83 4.68
CA ALA A 48 6.56 -4.19 4.30
C ALA A 48 6.39 -2.69 4.01
N ASN A 49 5.31 -2.29 3.33
CA ASN A 49 5.00 -0.87 3.10
C ASN A 49 4.80 -0.11 4.41
N ASN A 50 4.04 -0.68 5.35
CA ASN A 50 3.82 -0.07 6.65
C ASN A 50 5.14 0.12 7.41
N LEU A 51 5.99 -0.91 7.45
CA LEU A 51 7.31 -0.85 8.09
C LEU A 51 8.21 0.21 7.44
N ALA A 52 8.25 0.27 6.10
CA ALA A 52 9.04 1.26 5.38
C ALA A 52 8.58 2.71 5.65
N ARG A 53 7.31 2.91 6.01
CA ARG A 53 6.74 4.23 6.31
C ARG A 53 6.89 4.63 7.77
N LEU A 54 7.09 3.69 8.69
CA LEU A 54 7.20 3.97 10.13
C LEU A 54 8.23 5.07 10.47
N PRO A 55 9.47 5.06 9.94
CA PRO A 55 10.44 6.11 10.28
C PRO A 55 9.96 7.51 9.92
N ARG A 56 9.28 7.65 8.77
CA ARG A 56 8.71 8.93 8.33
C ARG A 56 7.54 9.38 9.20
N LEU A 57 6.74 8.44 9.70
CA LEU A 57 5.62 8.73 10.59
C LEU A 57 6.07 9.10 12.00
N LEU A 58 7.17 8.52 12.48
CA LEU A 58 7.76 8.82 13.79
C LEU A 58 8.54 10.14 13.79
N ALA A 59 9.04 10.57 12.62
CA ALA A 59 9.74 11.85 12.45
C ALA A 59 8.82 13.05 12.16
N ALA A 60 7.52 12.81 12.00
CA ALA A 60 6.49 13.83 11.72
C ALA A 60 5.78 14.26 13.00
#